data_AF-A0A3D0H8S5-F1
#
_entry.id   AF-A0A3D0H8S5-F1
#
_cell.length_a   1.000
_cell.length_b   1.000
_cell.length_c   1.000
_cell.angle_alpha   90.00
_cell.angle_beta   90.00
_cell.angle_gamma   90.00
#
_symmetry.space_group_name_H-M   'P 1'
#
loop_
_entity.id
_entity.type
_entity.pdbx_description
1 polymer ?
#
loop_
_entity_poly.entity_id
_entity_poly.type
_entity_poly.pdbx_seq_one_letter_code
_entity_poly.pdbx_strand_id
1 'polypeptide(L)'
;DVRSFTRTSLAFLLILLGSVMDLVSFTGILWSKSVLLATVVLCYSLVGTGLTVLIGRRLVRLNFNQLRYEADFRYSLVHVRDNAESIAFYQGEKPENAHITQRFRDVLRNFGLLIGWQRNLSFFTTAYGYLPVVLPFLVLFPQYFSGKIEYGDMVQANFAFAQVNAALSLVVSQF
;
A
#
# COMPACT_ATOMS: atom_id res chain seq x y z
N ASP A 1 -4.44 -13.92 23.23
CA ASP A 1 -3.18 -13.30 22.76
C ASP A 1 -2.17 -14.28 22.19
N VAL A 2 -1.68 -15.30 22.92
CA VAL A 2 -0.68 -16.28 22.39
C VAL A 2 -1.11 -16.95 21.08
N ARG A 3 -2.35 -17.48 20.99
CA ARG A 3 -2.88 -18.09 19.74
C ARG A 3 -2.94 -17.12 18.56
N SER A 4 -3.26 -15.85 18.80
CA SER A 4 -3.29 -14.83 17.74
C SER A 4 -1.88 -14.52 17.26
N PHE A 5 -0.94 -14.36 18.19
CA PHE A 5 0.47 -14.13 17.88
C PHE A 5 1.08 -15.29 17.10
N THR A 6 0.84 -16.54 17.51
CA THR A 6 1.33 -17.74 16.80
C THR A 6 0.74 -17.85 15.40
N ARG A 7 -0.57 -17.59 15.24
CA ARG A 7 -1.25 -17.67 13.93
C ARG A 7 -0.73 -16.60 12.97
N THR A 8 -0.57 -15.36 13.43
CA THR A 8 -0.03 -14.26 12.60
C THR A 8 1.44 -14.50 12.25
N SER A 9 2.26 -14.94 13.21
CA SER A 9 3.68 -15.24 12.98
C SER A 9 3.87 -16.40 12.00
N LEU A 10 3.07 -17.47 12.15
CA LEU A 10 3.12 -18.62 11.25
C LEU A 10 2.66 -18.24 9.84
N ALA A 11 1.56 -17.49 9.72
CA ALA A 11 1.08 -17.01 8.43
C ALA A 11 2.12 -16.12 7.72
N PHE A 12 2.76 -15.21 8.46
CA PHE A 12 3.81 -14.36 7.93
C PHE A 12 5.01 -15.18 7.45
N LEU A 13 5.45 -16.16 8.24
CA LEU A 13 6.58 -17.03 7.90
C LEU A 13 6.28 -17.90 6.66
N LEU A 14 5.08 -18.46 6.57
CA LEU A 14 4.65 -19.25 5.40
C LEU A 14 4.58 -18.40 4.13
N ILE A 15 4.04 -17.18 4.22
CA ILE A 15 4.00 -16.23 3.11
C ILE A 15 5.42 -15.85 2.67
N LEU A 16 6.32 -15.59 3.61
CA LEU A 16 7.70 -15.20 3.33
C LEU A 16 8.47 -16.34 2.65
N LEU A 17 8.35 -17.57 3.15
CA LEU A 17 8.95 -18.75 2.52
C LEU A 17 8.41 -18.99 1.11
N GLY A 18 7.09 -18.93 0.92
CA GLY A 18 6.47 -19.07 -0.39
C GLY A 18 6.96 -18.02 -1.38
N SER A 19 7.04 -16.77 -0.93
CA SER A 19 7.52 -15.64 -1.75
C SER A 19 8.97 -15.84 -2.20
N VAL A 20 9.86 -16.28 -1.31
CA VAL A 20 11.27 -16.54 -1.65
C VAL A 20 11.38 -17.70 -2.64
N MET A 21 10.62 -18.78 -2.42
CA MET A 21 10.63 -19.94 -3.31
C MET A 21 10.11 -19.61 -4.70
N ASP A 22 9.03 -18.83 -4.80
CA ASP A 22 8.48 -18.33 -6.05
C ASP A 22 9.48 -17.42 -6.77
N LEU A 23 10.11 -16.48 -6.04
CA LEU A 23 11.07 -15.55 -6.61
C LEU A 23 12.25 -16.31 -7.23
N VAL A 24 12.83 -17.28 -6.53
CA VAL A 24 13.95 -18.09 -7.05
C VAL A 24 13.51 -18.94 -8.24
N SER A 25 12.39 -19.63 -8.13
CA SER A 25 11.92 -20.59 -9.16
C SER A 25 11.52 -19.88 -10.45
N PHE A 26 10.72 -18.81 -10.35
CA PHE A 26 10.22 -18.09 -11.51
C PHE A 26 11.25 -17.14 -12.12
N THR A 27 12.19 -16.60 -11.33
CA THR A 27 13.35 -15.87 -11.89
C THR A 27 14.23 -16.80 -12.73
N GLY A 28 14.47 -18.03 -12.27
CA GLY A 28 15.21 -19.04 -13.04
C GLY A 28 14.54 -19.40 -14.37
N ILE A 29 13.22 -19.58 -14.37
CA ILE A 29 12.43 -19.84 -15.59
C ILE A 29 12.49 -18.63 -16.54
N LEU A 30 12.32 -17.41 -16.03
CA LEU A 30 12.36 -16.19 -16.85
C LEU A 30 13.73 -15.98 -17.49
N TRP A 31 14.81 -16.17 -16.73
CA TRP A 31 16.18 -15.98 -17.23
C TRP A 31 16.50 -16.97 -18.36
N SER A 32 16.05 -18.22 -18.21
CA SER A 32 16.25 -19.27 -19.21
C SER A 32 15.49 -19.00 -20.52
N LYS A 33 14.29 -18.40 -20.44
CA LYS A 33 13.44 -18.13 -21.62
C LYS A 33 13.72 -16.78 -22.28
N SER A 34 13.87 -15.70 -21.51
CA SER A 34 14.13 -14.35 -22.05
C SER A 34 14.70 -13.41 -20.98
N VAL A 35 16.00 -13.14 -21.09
CA VAL A 35 16.72 -12.16 -20.25
C VAL A 35 16.12 -10.75 -20.35
N LEU A 36 15.55 -10.41 -21.52
CA LEU A 36 14.90 -9.12 -21.74
C LEU A 36 13.62 -8.98 -20.91
N LEU A 37 12.78 -10.01 -20.86
CA LEU A 37 11.60 -10.03 -19.98
C LEU A 37 11.98 -9.96 -18.50
N ALA A 38 13.03 -10.67 -18.09
CA ALA A 38 13.49 -10.66 -16.70
C ALA A 38 13.91 -9.26 -16.26
N THR A 39 14.63 -8.55 -17.13
CA THR A 39 15.06 -7.17 -16.87
C THR A 39 13.85 -6.22 -16.80
N VAL A 40 12.88 -6.37 -17.69
CA VAL A 40 11.64 -5.56 -17.70
C VAL A 40 10.83 -5.76 -16.41
N VAL A 41 10.65 -7.01 -15.95
CA VAL A 41 9.96 -7.29 -14.68
C VAL A 41 10.67 -6.62 -13.51
N LEU A 42 11.99 -6.78 -13.42
CA LEU A 42 12.79 -6.25 -12.31
C LEU A 42 12.71 -4.72 -12.25
N CYS A 43 12.91 -4.05 -13.39
CA CYS A 43 12.78 -2.60 -13.47
C CYS A 43 11.37 -2.13 -13.11
N TYR A 44 10.34 -2.77 -13.67
CA TYR A 44 8.94 -2.43 -13.40
C TYR A 44 8.61 -2.57 -11.91
N SER A 45 9.03 -3.69 -11.30
CA SER A 45 8.78 -3.98 -9.90
C SER A 45 9.50 -3.05 -8.93
N LEU A 46 10.76 -2.69 -9.22
CA LEU A 46 11.51 -1.71 -8.44
C LEU A 46 10.85 -0.33 -8.47
N VAL A 47 10.38 0.11 -9.64
CA VAL A 47 9.68 1.38 -9.80
C VAL A 47 8.36 1.38 -9.04
N GLY A 48 7.54 0.32 -9.18
CA GLY A 48 6.28 0.17 -8.45
C GLY A 48 6.45 0.19 -6.94
N THR A 49 7.46 -0.55 -6.45
CA THR A 49 7.82 -0.60 -5.04
C THR A 49 8.28 0.76 -4.53
N GLY A 50 9.19 1.42 -5.25
CA GLY A 50 9.69 2.75 -4.89
C GLY A 50 8.57 3.79 -4.78
N LEU A 51 7.68 3.85 -5.78
CA LEU A 51 6.55 4.77 -5.77
C LEU A 51 5.57 4.48 -4.64
N THR A 52 5.28 3.20 -4.38
CA THR A 52 4.38 2.85 -3.29
C THR A 52 4.95 3.21 -1.92
N VAL A 53 6.24 2.95 -1.69
CA VAL A 53 6.90 3.33 -0.43
C VAL A 53 6.91 4.85 -0.23
N LEU A 54 7.14 5.62 -1.29
CA LEU A 54 7.11 7.09 -1.22
C LEU A 54 5.72 7.61 -0.83
N ILE A 55 4.66 7.09 -1.45
CA ILE A 55 3.26 7.46 -1.13
C ILE A 55 2.89 6.97 0.28
N GLY A 56 3.26 5.74 0.62
CA GLY A 56 3.00 5.10 1.91
C GLY A 56 3.60 5.87 3.09
N ARG A 57 4.84 6.37 2.97
CA ARG A 57 5.47 7.21 4.01
C ARG A 57 4.64 8.44 4.36
N ARG A 58 4.01 9.08 3.37
CA ARG A 58 3.13 10.23 3.61
C ARG A 58 1.84 9.80 4.29
N LEU A 59 1.27 8.67 3.88
CA LEU A 59 0.04 8.11 4.45
C LEU A 59 0.21 7.77 5.94
N VAL A 60 1.33 7.14 6.32
CA VAL A 60 1.65 6.84 7.72
C VAL A 60 1.66 8.11 8.58
N ARG A 61 2.29 9.18 8.09
CA ARG A 61 2.32 10.47 8.81
C ARG A 61 0.93 11.09 8.96
N LEU A 62 0.10 11.02 7.92
CA LEU A 62 -1.28 11.52 7.95
C LEU A 62 -2.14 10.69 8.92
N ASN A 63 -1.96 9.38 8.97
CA ASN A 63 -2.66 8.49 9.88
C ASN A 63 -2.28 8.79 11.34
N PHE A 64 -0.98 8.93 11.62
CA PHE A 64 -0.51 9.35 12.95
C PHE A 64 -1.09 10.71 13.37
N ASN A 65 -1.07 11.70 12.47
CA ASN A 65 -1.67 13.01 12.73
C ASN A 65 -3.18 12.90 12.98
N GLN A 66 -3.88 12.00 12.29
CA GLN A 66 -5.31 11.77 12.48
C GLN A 66 -5.59 11.30 13.90
N LEU A 67 -4.87 10.28 14.35
CA LEU A 67 -4.94 9.75 15.72
C LEU A 67 -4.67 10.85 16.75
N ARG A 68 -3.63 11.67 16.53
CA ARG A 68 -3.30 12.79 17.41
C ARG A 68 -4.43 13.83 17.46
N TYR A 69 -4.93 14.31 16.32
CA TYR A 69 -5.99 15.31 16.30
C TYR A 69 -7.30 14.79 16.90
N GLU A 70 -7.63 13.52 16.68
CA GLU A 70 -8.80 12.88 17.32
C GLU A 70 -8.64 12.79 18.83
N ALA A 71 -7.45 12.47 19.32
CA ALA A 71 -7.14 12.46 20.75
C ALA A 71 -7.24 13.87 21.35
N ASP A 72 -6.67 14.89 20.69
CA ASP A 72 -6.72 16.29 21.13
C ASP A 72 -8.17 16.81 21.18
N PHE A 73 -9.00 16.45 20.19
CA PHE A 73 -10.42 16.78 20.17
C PHE A 73 -11.19 16.09 21.31
N ARG A 74 -11.02 14.77 21.47
CA ARG A 74 -11.66 13.99 22.55
C ARG A 74 -11.27 14.50 23.94
N TYR A 75 -9.99 14.82 24.13
CA TYR A 75 -9.49 15.41 25.37
C TYR A 75 -10.19 16.73 25.69
N SER A 76 -10.41 17.59 24.69
CA SER A 76 -11.09 18.88 24.89
C SER A 76 -12.53 18.69 25.35
N LEU A 77 -13.24 17.72 24.79
CA LEU A 77 -14.60 17.40 25.22
C LEU A 77 -14.64 16.91 26.67
N VAL A 78 -13.67 16.09 27.07
CA VAL A 78 -13.52 15.64 28.47
C VAL A 78 -13.19 16.82 29.39
N HIS A 79 -12.27 17.69 28.98
CA HIS A 79 -11.90 18.89 29.75
C HIS A 79 -13.11 19.78 30.04
N VAL A 80 -13.96 20.03 29.04
CA VAL A 80 -15.19 20.82 29.22
C VAL A 80 -16.18 20.13 30.15
N ARG A 81 -16.38 18.82 29.99
CA ARG A 81 -17.27 18.06 30.86
C ARG A 81 -16.80 18.13 32.32
N ASP A 82 -15.51 17.95 32.56
CA ASP A 82 -14.93 17.88 33.90
C ASP A 82 -14.86 19.28 34.57
N ASN A 83 -14.86 20.38 33.79
CA ASN A 83 -14.79 21.76 34.28
C ASN A 83 -16.05 22.58 33.98
N ALA A 84 -17.19 21.92 33.71
CA ALA A 84 -18.42 22.58 33.27
C ALA A 84 -18.93 23.66 34.25
N GLU A 85 -18.82 23.41 35.56
CA GLU A 85 -19.22 24.36 36.60
C GLU A 85 -18.36 25.63 36.58
N SER A 86 -17.04 25.48 36.46
CA SER A 86 -16.12 26.62 36.37
C SER A 86 -16.36 27.42 35.08
N ILE A 87 -16.54 26.73 33.95
CA ILE A 87 -16.80 27.39 32.67
C ILE A 87 -18.11 28.19 32.73
N ALA A 88 -19.18 27.62 33.30
CA ALA A 88 -20.46 28.31 33.46
C ALA A 88 -20.38 29.48 34.45
N PHE A 89 -19.66 29.31 35.56
CA PHE A 89 -19.47 30.35 36.57
C PHE A 89 -18.72 31.58 36.01
N TYR A 90 -17.69 31.34 35.18
CA TYR A 90 -16.90 32.39 34.52
C TYR A 90 -17.43 32.80 33.13
N GLN A 91 -18.58 32.28 32.68
CA GLN A 91 -19.18 32.57 31.35
C GLN A 91 -18.21 32.32 30.18
N GLY A 92 -17.43 31.25 30.29
CA GLY A 92 -16.38 30.85 29.35
C GLY A 92 -16.85 29.96 28.19
N GLU A 93 -18.16 29.82 27.95
CA GLU A 93 -18.69 28.83 27.00
C GLU A 93 -18.33 29.16 25.55
N LYS A 94 -18.39 30.44 25.17
CA LYS A 94 -18.07 30.90 23.81
C LYS A 94 -16.62 30.60 23.40
N PRO A 95 -15.58 31.02 24.17
CA PRO A 95 -14.20 30.73 23.80
C PRO A 95 -13.91 29.22 23.79
N GLU A 96 -14.49 28.46 24.72
CA GLU A 96 -14.28 27.01 24.79
C GLU A 96 -14.91 26.26 23.60
N ASN A 97 -16.14 26.66 23.21
CA ASN A 97 -16.79 26.13 22.01
C ASN A 97 -15.99 26.47 20.74
N ALA A 98 -15.48 27.70 20.61
CA ALA A 98 -14.64 28.10 19.48
C ALA A 98 -13.37 27.22 19.39
N HIS A 99 -12.73 26.94 20.52
CA HIS A 99 -11.54 26.10 20.61
C HIS A 99 -11.83 24.62 20.25
N ILE A 100 -12.93 24.04 20.76
CA ILE A 100 -13.37 22.69 20.36
C ILE A 100 -13.67 22.62 18.87
N THR A 101 -14.39 23.62 18.35
CA THR A 101 -14.75 23.69 16.92
C THR A 101 -13.51 23.78 16.03
N GLN A 102 -12.49 24.51 16.47
CA GLN A 102 -11.21 24.58 15.77
C GLN A 102 -10.52 23.21 15.73
N ARG A 103 -10.43 22.51 16.86
CA ARG A 103 -9.84 21.15 16.92
C ARG A 103 -10.61 20.16 16.05
N PHE A 104 -11.94 20.25 16.03
CA PHE A 104 -12.76 19.44 15.12
C PHE A 104 -12.47 19.72 13.65
N ARG A 105 -12.27 20.99 13.28
CA ARG A 105 -11.87 21.38 11.93
C ARG A 105 -10.50 20.83 11.54
N ASP A 106 -9.56 20.78 12.48
CA ASP A 106 -8.24 20.17 12.26
C ASP A 106 -8.32 18.66 11.98
N VAL A 107 -9.17 17.95 12.72
CA VAL A 107 -9.50 16.53 12.47
C VAL A 107 -10.04 16.35 11.04
N LEU A 108 -11.05 17.14 10.66
CA LEU A 108 -11.67 17.04 9.33
C LEU A 108 -10.70 17.37 8.20
N ARG A 109 -9.85 18.39 8.38
CA ARG A 109 -8.84 18.78 7.40
C ARG A 109 -7.83 17.66 7.16
N ASN A 110 -7.32 17.06 8.23
CA ASN A 110 -6.37 15.95 8.11
C ASN A 110 -7.04 14.70 7.52
N PHE A 111 -8.29 14.43 7.89
CA PHE A 111 -9.07 13.31 7.34
C PHE A 111 -9.28 13.45 5.83
N GLY A 112 -9.59 14.67 5.35
CA GLY A 112 -9.69 14.94 3.92
C GLY A 112 -8.38 14.69 3.16
N LEU A 113 -7.24 15.09 3.74
CA LEU A 113 -5.92 14.76 3.20
C LEU A 113 -5.68 13.26 3.18
N LEU A 114 -5.99 12.56 4.28
CA LEU A 114 -5.84 11.11 4.39
C LEU A 114 -6.62 10.39 3.30
N ILE A 115 -7.90 10.73 3.10
CA ILE A 115 -8.74 10.18 2.02
C ILE A 115 -8.11 10.44 0.65
N GLY A 116 -7.67 11.68 0.39
CA GLY A 116 -7.07 12.03 -0.90
C GLY A 116 -5.82 11.21 -1.22
N TRP A 117 -4.95 11.03 -0.25
CA TRP A 117 -3.73 10.23 -0.39
C TRP A 117 -4.03 8.73 -0.50
N GLN A 118 -4.99 8.22 0.28
CA GLN A 118 -5.42 6.82 0.19
C GLN A 118 -6.05 6.51 -1.15
N ARG A 119 -6.86 7.43 -1.68
CA ARG A 119 -7.43 7.34 -3.02
C ARG A 119 -6.33 7.31 -4.09
N ASN A 120 -5.35 8.21 -4.01
CA ASN A 120 -4.25 8.23 -4.97
C ASN A 120 -3.42 6.94 -4.92
N LEU A 121 -3.15 6.43 -3.72
CA LEU A 121 -2.48 5.13 -3.55
C LEU A 121 -3.29 4.02 -4.20
N SER A 122 -4.60 3.97 -3.94
CA SER A 122 -5.50 2.96 -4.53
C SER A 122 -5.52 3.04 -6.06
N PHE A 123 -5.60 4.24 -6.65
CA PHE A 123 -5.54 4.39 -8.10
C PHE A 123 -4.20 3.88 -8.66
N PHE A 124 -3.09 4.22 -8.00
CA PHE A 124 -1.76 3.76 -8.40
C PHE A 124 -1.64 2.24 -8.32
N THR A 125 -2.03 1.62 -7.21
CA THR A 125 -1.93 0.17 -7.03
C THR A 125 -2.85 -0.59 -7.97
N THR A 126 -4.07 -0.09 -8.22
CA THR A 126 -4.97 -0.66 -9.22
C THR A 126 -4.36 -0.59 -10.62
N ALA A 127 -3.89 0.57 -11.06
CA ALA A 127 -3.26 0.72 -12.38
C ALA A 127 -1.99 -0.15 -12.51
N TYR A 128 -1.17 -0.17 -11.46
CA TYR A 128 0.05 -0.97 -11.39
C TYR A 128 -0.24 -2.48 -11.49
N GLY A 129 -1.38 -2.95 -10.99
CA GLY A 129 -1.79 -4.36 -11.06
C GLY A 129 -2.23 -4.83 -12.46
N TYR A 130 -2.74 -3.94 -13.32
CA TYR A 130 -3.19 -4.31 -14.66
C TYR A 130 -2.06 -4.42 -15.69
N LEU A 131 -1.03 -3.59 -15.57
CA LEU A 131 0.11 -3.52 -16.49
C LEU A 131 0.86 -4.86 -16.66
N PRO A 132 1.18 -5.61 -15.59
CA PRO A 132 1.79 -6.95 -15.65
C PRO A 132 1.04 -7.98 -16.49
N VAL A 133 -0.28 -7.81 -16.66
CA VAL A 133 -1.11 -8.75 -17.43
C VAL A 133 -0.90 -8.57 -18.94
N VAL A 134 -0.55 -7.36 -19.39
CA VAL A 134 -0.47 -7.01 -20.81
C VAL A 134 0.98 -6.84 -21.28
N LEU A 135 1.88 -6.40 -20.40
CA LEU A 135 3.30 -6.16 -20.69
C LEU A 135 4.01 -7.35 -21.36
N PRO A 136 3.88 -8.60 -20.87
CA PRO A 136 4.57 -9.75 -21.45
C PRO A 136 4.15 -10.01 -22.90
N PHE A 137 2.85 -9.87 -23.18
CA PHE A 137 2.32 -10.03 -24.54
C PHE A 137 2.88 -8.98 -25.49
N LEU A 138 2.97 -7.71 -25.07
CA LEU A 138 3.51 -6.63 -25.90
C LEU A 138 4.99 -6.84 -26.25
N VAL A 139 5.79 -7.30 -25.28
CA VAL A 139 7.23 -7.54 -25.48
C VAL A 139 7.50 -8.76 -26.36
N LEU A 140 6.68 -9.81 -26.21
CA LEU A 140 6.84 -11.07 -26.94
C LEU A 140 6.19 -11.06 -28.32
N PHE A 141 5.25 -10.15 -28.58
CA PHE A 141 4.52 -10.07 -29.85
C PHE A 141 5.45 -10.09 -31.08
N PRO A 142 6.51 -9.26 -31.17
CA PRO A 142 7.38 -9.27 -32.34
C PRO A 142 8.13 -10.60 -32.52
N GLN A 143 8.50 -11.26 -31.42
CA GLN A 143 9.20 -12.54 -31.45
C GLN A 143 8.28 -13.66 -31.93
N TYR A 144 7.01 -13.64 -31.53
CA TYR A 144 5.99 -14.57 -31.99
C TYR A 144 5.71 -14.44 -33.49
N PHE A 145 5.50 -13.22 -33.99
CA PHE A 145 5.29 -12.99 -35.43
C PHE A 145 6.55 -13.28 -36.27
N SER A 146 7.74 -13.24 -35.67
CA SER A 146 8.98 -13.68 -36.31
C SER A 146 9.21 -15.20 -36.30
N GLY A 147 8.28 -15.97 -35.71
CA GLY A 147 8.36 -17.44 -35.61
C GLY A 147 9.43 -17.97 -34.64
N LYS A 148 10.02 -17.11 -33.80
CA LYS A 148 11.09 -17.48 -32.86
C LYS A 148 10.59 -18.15 -31.59
N ILE A 149 9.31 -17.96 -31.27
CA ILE A 149 8.65 -18.49 -30.07
C ILE A 149 7.24 -18.96 -30.42
N GLU A 150 6.78 -20.00 -29.74
CA GLU A 150 5.41 -20.49 -29.90
C GLU A 150 4.44 -19.77 -28.97
N TYR A 151 3.14 -19.91 -29.25
CA TYR A 151 2.10 -19.40 -28.37
C TYR A 151 2.21 -19.96 -26.94
N GLY A 152 2.61 -21.24 -26.80
CA GLY A 152 2.84 -21.88 -25.50
C GLY A 152 3.93 -21.19 -24.68
N ASP A 153 5.03 -20.76 -25.31
CA ASP A 153 6.09 -20.01 -24.65
C ASP A 153 5.62 -18.63 -24.17
N MET A 154 4.75 -17.96 -24.93
CA MET A 154 4.16 -16.68 -24.52
C MET A 154 3.29 -16.83 -23.27
N VAL A 155 2.45 -17.86 -23.22
CA VAL A 155 1.58 -18.14 -22.06
C VAL A 155 2.42 -18.47 -20.82
N GLN A 156 3.46 -19.30 -20.97
CA GLN A 156 4.37 -19.63 -19.86
C GLN A 156 5.14 -18.42 -19.34
N ALA A 157 5.69 -17.60 -20.24
CA ALA A 157 6.40 -16.38 -19.87
C ALA A 157 5.49 -15.37 -19.16
N ASN A 158 4.23 -15.25 -19.58
CA ASN A 158 3.24 -14.39 -18.92
C ASN A 158 2.91 -14.89 -17.50
N PHE A 159 2.72 -16.20 -17.31
CA PHE A 159 2.47 -16.78 -16.00
C PHE A 159 3.67 -16.58 -15.06
N ALA A 160 4.89 -16.81 -15.56
CA ALA A 160 6.10 -16.60 -14.78
C ALA A 160 6.33 -15.12 -14.45
N PHE A 161 6.02 -14.19 -15.36
CA PHE A 161 6.06 -12.74 -15.12
C PHE A 161 5.12 -12.35 -13.97
N ALA A 162 3.88 -12.83 -14.01
CA ALA A 162 2.88 -12.55 -12.99
C ALA A 162 3.35 -13.03 -11.61
N GLN A 163 3.93 -14.23 -11.52
CA GLN A 163 4.46 -14.76 -10.26
C GLN A 163 5.66 -13.97 -9.73
N VAL A 164 6.63 -13.60 -10.57
CA VAL A 164 7.76 -12.77 -10.12
C VAL A 164 7.28 -11.39 -9.66
N ASN A 165 6.36 -10.75 -10.40
CA ASN A 165 5.81 -9.46 -9.99
C ASN A 165 5.01 -9.57 -8.68
N ALA A 166 4.24 -10.64 -8.48
CA ALA A 166 3.53 -10.89 -7.23
C ALA A 166 4.48 -11.09 -6.05
N ALA A 167 5.52 -11.92 -6.21
CA ALA A 167 6.53 -12.18 -5.18
C ALA A 167 7.28 -10.90 -4.77
N LEU A 168 7.64 -10.05 -5.74
CA LEU A 168 8.31 -8.78 -5.46
C LEU A 168 7.37 -7.72 -4.87
N SER A 169 6.11 -7.69 -5.32
CA SER A 169 5.10 -6.77 -4.79
C SER A 169 4.59 -7.17 -3.40
N LEU A 170 4.95 -8.35 -2.90
CA LEU A 170 4.54 -8.82 -1.58
C LEU A 170 5.18 -7.97 -0.46
N VAL A 171 6.40 -7.47 -0.68
CA VAL A 171 7.04 -6.48 0.20
C VAL A 171 6.24 -5.18 0.29
N VAL A 172 5.44 -4.87 -0.73
CA VAL A 172 4.60 -3.68 -0.81
C VAL A 172 3.23 -3.89 -0.17
N SER A 173 2.66 -5.11 -0.27
CA SER A 173 1.33 -5.43 0.28
C SER A 173 1.34 -5.75 1.78
N GLN A 174 2.50 -6.10 2.35
CA GLN A 174 2.63 -6.55 3.74
C GLN A 174 3.10 -5.44 4.72
N PHE A 175 2.87 -4.17 4.39
CA PHE A 175 3.03 -3.02 5.29
C PHE A 175 1.68 -2.52 5.80
#